data_AF-A0A345GZZ7-F1
#
_entry.id   AF-A0A345GZZ7-F1
#
_cell.length_a   1.000
_cell.length_b   1.000
_cell.length_c   1.000
_cell.angle_alpha   90.00
_cell.angle_beta   90.00
_cell.angle_gamma   90.00
#
_symmetry.space_group_name_H-M   'P 1'
#
loop_
_entity.id
_entity.type
_entity.pdbx_description
1 polymer ?
#
loop_
_entity_poly.entity_id
_entity_poly.type
_entity_poly.pdbx_seq_one_letter_code
_entity_poly.pdbx_strand_id
1 'polypeptide(L)'
;MKKIILIWVFFTASLHQAVAQPCASNSTVYLANQQSIDDFVATYAGTCTSVNNLYIGSFLDPNAVLDLSGLSFLTEVTGFLYIEIQQSLPSLAGLENIQTITGDLRIVNCDLLTAISLPSLTGVVTNIEISNNDNLQSIILGDGTSNIGTRSGPKMKNNAQLSNLNFKLSYTPTASGVTEILNNDSLTSIAFLGNWSNNDDPIHIEGNASLTSLSDVLLGTTIHDVKFINNPIQNLDGLNSITIIEDLEIKQSALTNILGLQNVQEINSFIIEDSNLTSVDGLENLTDIGVMEIRQSNLTNLLGFQNVLDINTLIIEDSDLTNLQGLENIRDVSTKIELTSNPLLTSISGLHVDRFNFGLELRSNPVLTDILALREMNLAGLDLVIENNPLLDECCVLQVLLNRGIEPSEITLANNGATCSDLTIATSNCTDDGLSTAVDNCDDIQNPDQLDDDNDGVGNPCDNCRYVANNNQLDTDNNGIGDACQSQAGAEIGFVGIGTNTPQTKLQVENGDIYVSNIYRGIILKSTDGKCFRYKPNTNGSLIREQITCPENN
;
A
#
# COMPACT_ATOMS: atom_id res chain seq x y z
N MET A 1 22.93 0.55 -29.79
CA MET A 1 23.99 -0.49 -29.74
C MET A 1 23.34 -1.78 -29.27
N LYS A 2 22.98 -2.68 -30.20
CA LYS A 2 22.36 -3.98 -29.88
C LYS A 2 23.49 -4.97 -29.58
N LYS A 3 23.50 -5.53 -28.37
CA LYS A 3 24.44 -6.59 -27.98
C LYS A 3 24.07 -7.85 -28.77
N ILE A 4 24.97 -8.27 -29.65
CA ILE A 4 24.93 -9.54 -30.36
C ILE A 4 25.22 -10.64 -29.32
N ILE A 5 24.23 -11.48 -29.04
CA ILE A 5 24.42 -12.73 -28.31
C ILE A 5 25.16 -13.68 -29.27
N LEU A 6 26.38 -14.06 -28.89
CA LEU A 6 27.28 -14.90 -29.66
C LEU A 6 26.75 -16.34 -29.62
N ILE A 7 25.93 -16.72 -30.61
CA ILE A 7 25.55 -18.11 -30.85
C ILE A 7 26.78 -18.83 -31.40
N TRP A 8 27.27 -19.83 -30.65
CA TRP A 8 28.38 -20.67 -31.07
C TRP A 8 27.95 -21.55 -32.25
N VAL A 9 28.31 -21.11 -33.46
CA VAL A 9 28.24 -21.95 -34.67
C VAL A 9 29.52 -22.79 -34.72
N PHE A 10 29.44 -24.05 -34.33
CA PHE A 10 30.45 -25.04 -34.72
C PHE A 10 30.06 -25.61 -36.09
N PHE A 11 30.82 -25.20 -37.11
CA PHE A 11 30.75 -25.76 -38.46
C PHE A 11 31.86 -26.80 -38.62
N THR A 12 31.51 -28.08 -38.67
CA THR A 12 32.36 -29.11 -39.27
C THR A 12 31.54 -30.00 -40.19
N ALA A 13 31.28 -29.49 -41.40
CA ALA A 13 30.93 -30.35 -42.52
C ALA A 13 32.09 -31.32 -42.79
N SER A 14 31.96 -32.55 -42.31
CA SER A 14 32.89 -33.64 -42.58
C SER A 14 32.08 -34.93 -42.63
N LEU A 15 32.27 -35.72 -43.69
CA LEU A 15 31.70 -37.06 -43.83
C LEU A 15 32.02 -37.88 -42.57
N HIS A 16 31.09 -37.98 -41.63
CA HIS A 16 31.25 -38.76 -40.41
C HIS A 16 30.41 -40.03 -40.55
N GLN A 17 31.07 -41.18 -40.38
CA GLN A 17 30.39 -42.35 -39.86
C GLN A 17 29.66 -41.91 -38.59
N ALA A 18 28.38 -42.27 -38.47
CA ALA A 18 27.55 -41.94 -37.32
C ALA A 18 28.19 -42.48 -36.04
N VAL A 19 28.92 -41.64 -35.32
CA VAL A 19 29.40 -41.95 -33.97
C VAL A 19 28.37 -41.36 -33.03
N ALA A 20 27.72 -42.22 -32.25
CA ALA A 20 26.76 -41.80 -31.23
C ALA A 20 27.41 -40.84 -30.23
N GLN A 21 26.63 -39.89 -29.72
CA GLN A 21 27.09 -38.92 -28.72
C GLN A 21 27.49 -39.65 -27.41
N PRO A 22 28.57 -39.24 -26.72
CA PRO A 22 29.07 -39.97 -25.56
C PRO A 22 28.07 -39.97 -24.40
N CYS A 23 27.93 -41.12 -23.72
CA CYS A 23 27.09 -41.27 -22.53
C CYS A 23 27.98 -41.47 -21.29
N ALA A 24 28.12 -40.42 -20.48
CA ALA A 24 28.83 -40.40 -19.20
C ALA A 24 28.27 -39.27 -18.31
N SER A 25 28.47 -39.36 -16.99
CA SER A 25 27.98 -38.36 -16.03
C SER A 25 28.59 -36.95 -16.19
N ASN A 26 29.52 -36.75 -17.12
CA ASN A 26 30.08 -35.44 -17.49
C ASN A 26 29.83 -35.08 -18.97
N SER A 27 29.09 -35.91 -19.72
CA SER A 27 28.88 -35.71 -21.15
C SER A 27 27.69 -34.80 -21.45
N THR A 28 27.85 -33.96 -22.47
CA THR A 28 26.74 -33.23 -23.07
C THR A 28 26.27 -34.01 -24.30
N VAL A 29 24.99 -34.38 -24.32
CA VAL A 29 24.33 -35.15 -25.37
C VAL A 29 23.37 -34.23 -26.12
N TYR A 30 23.54 -34.12 -27.43
CA TYR A 30 22.63 -33.40 -28.33
C TYR A 30 21.90 -34.40 -29.24
N LEU A 31 20.60 -34.54 -29.03
CA LEU A 31 19.69 -35.40 -29.80
C LEU A 31 18.80 -34.54 -30.69
N ALA A 32 19.38 -34.03 -31.77
CA ALA A 32 18.75 -33.03 -32.63
C ALA A 32 17.63 -33.57 -33.53
N ASN A 33 17.58 -34.88 -33.77
CA ASN A 33 16.61 -35.55 -34.65
C ASN A 33 16.45 -37.03 -34.27
N GLN A 34 15.45 -37.71 -34.85
CA GLN A 34 15.16 -39.11 -34.55
C GLN A 34 16.35 -40.04 -34.79
N GLN A 35 17.10 -39.85 -35.89
CA GLN A 35 18.28 -40.69 -36.16
C GLN A 35 19.33 -40.58 -35.05
N SER A 36 19.56 -39.36 -34.52
CA SER A 36 20.51 -39.18 -33.43
C SER A 36 20.07 -39.84 -32.12
N ILE A 37 18.75 -39.95 -31.88
CA ILE A 37 18.17 -40.70 -30.77
C ILE A 37 18.41 -42.19 -30.99
N ASP A 38 18.04 -42.70 -32.17
CA ASP A 38 18.16 -44.11 -32.51
C ASP A 38 19.63 -44.59 -32.43
N ASP A 39 20.58 -43.78 -32.94
CA ASP A 39 22.02 -44.06 -32.86
C ASP A 39 22.53 -44.07 -31.40
N PHE A 40 22.05 -43.14 -30.58
CA PHE A 40 22.39 -43.06 -29.15
C PHE A 40 21.86 -44.29 -28.40
N VAL A 41 20.60 -44.66 -28.62
CA VAL A 41 19.96 -45.84 -28.02
C VAL A 41 20.69 -47.12 -28.45
N ALA A 42 20.98 -47.29 -29.75
CA ALA A 42 21.66 -48.47 -30.28
C ALA A 42 23.07 -48.66 -29.67
N THR A 43 23.72 -47.58 -29.28
CA THR A 43 25.08 -47.61 -28.71
C THR A 43 25.08 -47.79 -27.20
N TYR A 44 24.15 -47.14 -26.48
CA TYR A 44 24.25 -47.00 -25.02
C TYR A 44 23.17 -47.70 -24.21
N ALA A 45 22.09 -48.18 -24.83
CA ALA A 45 21.05 -48.92 -24.12
C ALA A 45 21.66 -50.12 -23.36
N GLY A 46 21.42 -50.17 -22.04
CA GLY A 46 21.93 -51.22 -21.16
C GLY A 46 23.38 -51.03 -20.66
N THR A 47 24.10 -50.00 -21.11
CA THR A 47 25.48 -49.72 -20.67
C THR A 47 25.64 -48.35 -19.99
N CYS A 48 24.68 -47.46 -20.18
CA CYS A 48 24.66 -46.14 -19.57
C CYS A 48 23.28 -45.87 -18.97
N THR A 49 23.22 -45.11 -17.88
CA THR A 49 21.96 -44.66 -17.25
C THR A 49 22.01 -43.18 -16.83
N SER A 50 23.15 -42.50 -17.02
CA SER A 50 23.41 -41.16 -16.49
C SER A 50 24.17 -40.31 -17.51
N VAL A 51 23.71 -39.08 -17.72
CA VAL A 51 24.32 -38.07 -18.59
C VAL A 51 24.44 -36.74 -17.84
N ASN A 52 25.32 -35.84 -18.28
CA ASN A 52 25.38 -34.50 -17.68
C ASN A 52 24.30 -33.58 -18.25
N ASN A 53 24.43 -33.18 -19.50
CA ASN A 53 23.43 -32.34 -20.16
C ASN A 53 22.76 -33.13 -21.29
N LEU A 54 21.44 -33.09 -21.35
CA LEU A 54 20.63 -33.72 -22.38
C LEU A 54 19.80 -32.66 -23.09
N TYR A 55 20.14 -32.41 -24.36
CA TYR A 55 19.42 -31.52 -25.25
C TYR A 55 18.67 -32.35 -26.28
N ILE A 56 17.34 -32.26 -26.30
CA ILE A 56 16.47 -32.95 -27.25
C ILE A 56 15.82 -31.89 -28.13
N GLY A 57 15.99 -32.07 -29.44
CA GLY A 57 15.45 -31.16 -30.45
C GLY A 57 16.44 -30.22 -31.08
N SER A 58 15.95 -29.43 -32.04
CA SER A 58 16.76 -28.47 -32.78
C SER A 58 15.91 -27.29 -33.26
N PHE A 59 16.48 -26.08 -33.18
CA PHE A 59 15.90 -24.90 -33.83
C PHE A 59 15.85 -25.03 -35.36
N LEU A 60 16.74 -25.84 -35.96
CA LEU A 60 16.86 -25.96 -37.41
C LEU A 60 15.75 -26.81 -38.03
N ASP A 61 15.21 -27.77 -37.28
CA ASP A 61 14.12 -28.62 -37.73
C ASP A 61 13.20 -28.97 -36.54
N PRO A 62 12.09 -28.25 -36.38
CA PRO A 62 11.18 -28.43 -35.25
C PRO A 62 10.40 -29.75 -35.28
N ASN A 63 10.44 -30.50 -36.38
CA ASN A 63 9.69 -31.74 -36.56
C ASN A 63 10.60 -32.99 -36.51
N ALA A 64 11.86 -32.81 -36.14
CA ALA A 64 12.88 -33.83 -36.35
C ALA A 64 12.81 -35.00 -35.35
N VAL A 65 12.18 -34.82 -34.19
CA VAL A 65 12.01 -35.87 -33.17
C VAL A 65 10.54 -36.26 -33.06
N LEU A 66 10.29 -37.57 -33.09
CA LEU A 66 8.95 -38.16 -33.10
C LEU A 66 8.70 -39.09 -31.91
N ASP A 67 9.75 -39.73 -31.39
CA ASP A 67 9.67 -40.74 -30.35
C ASP A 67 10.92 -40.73 -29.44
N LEU A 68 10.68 -40.70 -28.13
CA LEU A 68 11.70 -40.77 -27.09
C LEU A 68 11.74 -42.13 -26.37
N SER A 69 10.87 -43.08 -26.73
CA SER A 69 10.64 -44.33 -25.97
C SER A 69 11.90 -45.16 -25.73
N GLY A 70 12.85 -45.11 -26.67
CA GLY A 70 14.15 -45.78 -26.57
C GLY A 70 15.06 -45.26 -25.45
N LEU A 71 14.79 -44.06 -24.90
CA LEU A 71 15.61 -43.43 -23.85
C LEU A 71 15.29 -43.90 -22.43
N SER A 72 14.37 -44.85 -22.27
CA SER A 72 13.88 -45.35 -20.96
C SER A 72 14.94 -45.94 -20.04
N PHE A 73 16.16 -46.17 -20.53
CA PHE A 73 17.29 -46.60 -19.70
C PHE A 73 17.95 -45.45 -18.91
N LEU A 74 17.67 -44.19 -19.23
CA LEU A 74 18.19 -43.04 -18.51
C LEU A 74 17.45 -42.86 -17.18
N THR A 75 18.21 -42.73 -16.11
CA THR A 75 17.70 -42.51 -14.75
C THR A 75 18.21 -41.21 -14.13
N GLU A 76 19.25 -40.59 -14.67
CA GLU A 76 19.89 -39.40 -14.10
C GLU A 76 20.37 -38.42 -15.17
N VAL A 77 20.11 -37.14 -14.93
CA VAL A 77 20.69 -35.99 -15.66
C VAL A 77 21.38 -35.09 -14.63
N THR A 78 22.70 -35.12 -14.56
CA THR A 78 23.47 -34.36 -13.54
C THR A 78 23.65 -32.87 -13.87
N GLY A 79 23.07 -32.43 -14.97
CA GLY A 79 23.08 -31.05 -15.46
C GLY A 79 21.70 -30.71 -16.02
N PHE A 80 21.66 -30.21 -17.26
CA PHE A 80 20.45 -29.69 -17.89
C PHE A 80 19.64 -30.75 -18.65
N LEU A 81 18.31 -30.74 -18.52
CA LEU A 81 17.41 -31.48 -19.41
C LEU A 81 16.55 -30.49 -20.20
N TYR A 82 16.93 -30.26 -21.46
CA TYR A 82 16.24 -29.31 -22.35
C TYR A 82 15.53 -30.06 -23.48
N ILE A 83 14.23 -29.86 -23.59
CA ILE A 83 13.40 -30.34 -24.69
C ILE A 83 12.77 -29.12 -25.33
N GLU A 84 13.26 -28.75 -26.50
CA GLU A 84 12.88 -27.48 -27.12
C GLU A 84 12.46 -27.64 -28.56
N ILE A 85 11.44 -26.86 -28.94
CA ILE A 85 11.04 -26.62 -30.34
C ILE A 85 10.63 -27.95 -31.01
N GLN A 86 9.70 -28.69 -30.38
CA GLN A 86 9.25 -29.99 -30.87
C GLN A 86 7.77 -29.96 -31.29
N GLN A 87 7.56 -29.80 -32.59
CA GLN A 87 6.24 -29.67 -33.22
C GLN A 87 5.64 -31.02 -33.65
N SER A 88 6.43 -32.10 -33.59
CA SER A 88 5.99 -33.45 -33.97
C SER A 88 6.11 -34.49 -32.85
N LEU A 89 6.54 -34.11 -31.64
CA LEU A 89 6.70 -35.02 -30.50
C LEU A 89 5.38 -35.13 -29.71
N PRO A 90 4.70 -36.29 -29.69
CA PRO A 90 3.38 -36.43 -29.07
C PRO A 90 3.42 -36.64 -27.55
N SER A 91 4.56 -37.10 -27.01
CA SER A 91 4.70 -37.35 -25.57
C SER A 91 6.17 -37.44 -25.16
N LEU A 92 6.43 -37.35 -23.86
CA LEU A 92 7.75 -37.62 -23.27
C LEU A 92 7.96 -39.10 -22.90
N ALA A 93 7.19 -40.00 -23.52
CA ALA A 93 7.31 -41.42 -23.23
C ALA A 93 8.74 -41.91 -23.52
N GLY A 94 9.34 -42.63 -22.58
CA GLY A 94 10.77 -42.96 -22.56
C GLY A 94 11.61 -42.15 -21.58
N LEU A 95 11.09 -41.11 -20.93
CA LEU A 95 11.81 -40.36 -19.89
C LEU A 95 11.29 -40.61 -18.46
N GLU A 96 10.35 -41.56 -18.29
CA GLU A 96 9.62 -41.77 -17.03
C GLU A 96 10.50 -42.28 -15.89
N ASN A 97 11.64 -42.88 -16.22
CA ASN A 97 12.59 -43.47 -15.28
C ASN A 97 13.63 -42.46 -14.74
N ILE A 98 13.61 -41.20 -15.21
CA ILE A 98 14.49 -40.15 -14.71
C ILE A 98 14.11 -39.83 -13.25
N GLN A 99 15.07 -40.05 -12.34
CA GLN A 99 14.93 -39.84 -10.89
C GLN A 99 15.53 -38.52 -10.43
N THR A 100 16.59 -38.08 -11.10
CA THR A 100 17.34 -36.87 -10.74
C THR A 100 17.61 -36.00 -11.96
N ILE A 101 17.34 -34.71 -11.80
CA ILE A 101 17.78 -33.62 -12.69
C ILE A 101 18.35 -32.57 -11.74
N THR A 102 19.68 -32.39 -11.71
CA THR A 102 20.29 -31.45 -10.75
C THR A 102 20.40 -30.03 -11.30
N GLY A 103 20.49 -29.86 -12.61
CA GLY A 103 20.39 -28.57 -13.28
C GLY A 103 18.95 -28.19 -13.58
N ASP A 104 18.78 -27.42 -14.65
CA ASP A 104 17.51 -26.89 -15.12
C ASP A 104 16.71 -27.94 -15.93
N LEU A 105 15.41 -28.01 -15.67
CA LEU A 105 14.43 -28.70 -16.49
C LEU A 105 13.73 -27.66 -17.38
N ARG A 106 13.90 -27.77 -18.70
CA ARG A 106 13.34 -26.80 -19.66
C ARG A 106 12.57 -27.51 -20.77
N ILE A 107 11.27 -27.25 -20.87
CA ILE A 107 10.38 -27.82 -21.90
C ILE A 107 9.62 -26.67 -22.57
N VAL A 108 10.04 -26.31 -23.79
CA VAL A 108 9.58 -25.07 -24.45
C VAL A 108 9.22 -25.31 -25.91
N ASN A 109 8.13 -24.71 -26.39
CA ASN A 109 7.69 -24.78 -27.80
C ASN A 109 7.44 -26.23 -28.27
N CYS A 110 6.79 -27.05 -27.43
CA CYS A 110 6.48 -28.45 -27.70
C CYS A 110 4.97 -28.64 -27.91
N ASP A 111 4.42 -28.03 -28.96
CA ASP A 111 2.98 -27.76 -29.10
C ASP A 111 2.10 -29.01 -29.22
N LEU A 112 2.64 -30.18 -29.59
CA LEU A 112 1.86 -31.44 -29.61
C LEU A 112 1.78 -32.13 -28.24
N LEU A 113 2.59 -31.73 -27.26
CA LEU A 113 2.55 -32.34 -25.94
C LEU A 113 1.24 -31.98 -25.24
N THR A 114 0.45 -32.99 -24.90
CA THR A 114 -0.73 -32.81 -24.03
C THR A 114 -0.39 -33.02 -22.55
N ALA A 115 0.72 -33.69 -22.26
CA ALA A 115 1.18 -33.96 -20.90
C ALA A 115 2.71 -33.99 -20.80
N ILE A 116 3.23 -33.49 -19.68
CA ILE A 116 4.61 -33.70 -19.22
C ILE A 116 4.54 -34.64 -18.03
N SER A 117 5.24 -35.77 -18.10
CA SER A 117 5.21 -36.79 -17.04
C SER A 117 6.61 -37.30 -16.76
N LEU A 118 7.13 -36.95 -15.58
CA LEU A 118 8.40 -37.45 -15.01
C LEU A 118 8.12 -37.99 -13.59
N PRO A 119 7.38 -39.11 -13.48
CA PRO A 119 6.82 -39.58 -12.21
C PRO A 119 7.88 -40.11 -11.21
N SER A 120 9.07 -40.47 -11.70
CA SER A 120 10.16 -40.97 -10.85
C SER A 120 11.02 -39.86 -10.25
N LEU A 121 10.77 -38.59 -10.60
CA LEU A 121 11.61 -37.46 -10.20
C LEU A 121 11.49 -37.19 -8.69
N THR A 122 12.58 -37.33 -7.95
CA THR A 122 12.62 -37.08 -6.48
C THR A 122 13.72 -36.12 -6.04
N GLY A 123 14.59 -35.69 -6.96
CA GLY A 123 15.76 -34.85 -6.68
C GLY A 123 15.49 -33.36 -6.52
N VAL A 124 16.57 -32.58 -6.38
CA VAL A 124 16.54 -31.11 -6.41
C VAL A 124 16.81 -30.63 -7.82
N VAL A 125 15.87 -29.92 -8.42
CA VAL A 125 15.99 -29.31 -9.75
C VAL A 125 16.38 -27.84 -9.58
N THR A 126 17.41 -27.36 -10.27
CA THR A 126 17.86 -25.97 -10.09
C THR A 126 16.77 -24.97 -10.49
N ASN A 127 16.21 -25.11 -11.69
CA ASN A 127 15.11 -24.29 -12.20
C ASN A 127 14.16 -25.14 -13.06
N ILE A 128 12.87 -24.78 -13.07
CA ILE A 128 11.85 -25.42 -13.90
C ILE A 128 11.27 -24.36 -14.84
N GLU A 129 11.45 -24.53 -16.15
CA GLU A 129 10.87 -23.66 -17.17
C GLU A 129 10.01 -24.49 -18.13
N ILE A 130 8.70 -24.27 -18.10
CA ILE A 130 7.75 -24.90 -19.03
C ILE A 130 6.98 -23.78 -19.71
N SER A 131 7.24 -23.58 -21.00
CA SER A 131 6.71 -22.40 -21.68
C SER A 131 6.33 -22.62 -23.13
N ASN A 132 5.24 -21.98 -23.59
CA ASN A 132 4.75 -22.07 -24.96
C ASN A 132 4.47 -23.54 -25.35
N ASN A 133 3.60 -24.21 -24.60
CA ASN A 133 3.13 -25.55 -24.94
C ASN A 133 1.60 -25.50 -24.99
N ASP A 134 1.05 -24.99 -26.09
CA ASP A 134 -0.35 -24.55 -26.16
C ASP A 134 -1.39 -25.66 -25.89
N ASN A 135 -1.07 -26.91 -26.21
CA ASN A 135 -1.94 -28.06 -25.97
C ASN A 135 -1.66 -28.80 -24.64
N LEU A 136 -0.69 -28.31 -23.85
CA LEU A 136 -0.32 -28.93 -22.58
C LEU A 136 -1.45 -28.79 -21.58
N GLN A 137 -1.99 -29.91 -21.11
CA GLN A 137 -3.11 -29.96 -20.16
C GLN A 137 -2.66 -30.34 -18.76
N SER A 138 -1.62 -31.18 -18.65
CA SER A 138 -1.18 -31.71 -17.36
C SER A 138 0.33 -31.81 -17.20
N ILE A 139 0.81 -31.56 -15.97
CA ILE A 139 2.20 -31.78 -15.56
C ILE A 139 2.21 -32.71 -14.35
N ILE A 140 2.97 -33.79 -14.44
CA ILE A 140 3.22 -34.74 -13.35
C ILE A 140 4.73 -34.79 -13.13
N LEU A 141 5.18 -34.33 -11.97
CA LEU A 141 6.58 -34.43 -11.55
C LEU A 141 6.63 -35.16 -10.21
N GLY A 142 7.42 -36.23 -10.15
CA GLY A 142 7.51 -37.09 -8.97
C GLY A 142 6.21 -37.84 -8.67
N ASP A 143 6.04 -38.24 -7.41
CA ASP A 143 4.92 -39.09 -6.97
C ASP A 143 3.61 -38.32 -6.69
N GLY A 144 3.60 -36.99 -6.86
CA GLY A 144 2.46 -36.11 -6.57
C GLY A 144 2.24 -35.78 -5.08
N THR A 145 3.00 -36.38 -4.17
CA THR A 145 2.85 -36.22 -2.71
C THR A 145 4.10 -35.68 -2.02
N SER A 146 5.27 -36.07 -2.50
CA SER A 146 6.59 -35.63 -2.05
C SER A 146 6.93 -34.30 -2.69
N ASN A 147 7.59 -33.42 -1.93
CA ASN A 147 8.07 -32.16 -2.48
C ASN A 147 9.31 -32.40 -3.37
N ILE A 148 9.34 -31.76 -4.53
CA ILE A 148 10.53 -31.64 -5.36
C ILE A 148 11.27 -30.39 -4.95
N GLY A 149 12.55 -30.53 -4.60
CA GLY A 149 13.37 -29.39 -4.22
C GLY A 149 13.66 -28.49 -5.42
N THR A 150 13.61 -27.18 -5.24
CA THR A 150 14.13 -26.24 -6.24
C THR A 150 14.96 -25.10 -5.65
N ARG A 151 15.86 -24.56 -6.46
CA ARG A 151 16.81 -23.50 -6.08
C ARG A 151 16.45 -22.12 -6.63
N SER A 152 15.47 -22.05 -7.53
CA SER A 152 14.96 -20.83 -8.16
C SER A 152 13.45 -20.95 -8.42
N GLY A 153 12.72 -19.84 -8.40
CA GLY A 153 11.28 -19.83 -8.71
C GLY A 153 10.95 -20.47 -10.06
N PRO A 154 9.87 -21.29 -10.16
CA PRO A 154 9.48 -21.91 -11.42
C PRO A 154 8.92 -20.88 -12.41
N LYS A 155 9.12 -21.16 -13.71
CA LYS A 155 8.61 -20.36 -14.82
C LYS A 155 7.62 -21.18 -15.64
N MET A 156 6.33 -20.92 -15.45
CA MET A 156 5.22 -21.55 -16.17
C MET A 156 4.53 -20.49 -17.03
N LYS A 157 4.78 -20.49 -18.34
CA LYS A 157 4.34 -19.37 -19.21
C LYS A 157 3.65 -19.83 -20.49
N ASN A 158 2.56 -19.20 -20.89
CA ASN A 158 1.91 -19.46 -22.18
C ASN A 158 1.58 -20.96 -22.36
N ASN A 159 0.93 -21.57 -21.38
CA ASN A 159 0.40 -22.94 -21.50
C ASN A 159 -1.13 -22.87 -21.35
N ALA A 160 -1.83 -22.37 -22.37
CA ALA A 160 -3.23 -21.94 -22.26
C ALA A 160 -4.19 -23.04 -21.77
N GLN A 161 -3.92 -24.32 -22.10
CA GLN A 161 -4.75 -25.46 -21.69
C GLN A 161 -4.33 -26.09 -20.34
N LEU A 162 -3.26 -25.61 -19.71
CA LEU A 162 -2.70 -26.20 -18.50
C LEU A 162 -3.66 -26.01 -17.32
N SER A 163 -4.20 -27.10 -16.81
CA SER A 163 -5.19 -27.09 -15.73
C SER A 163 -4.87 -28.06 -14.60
N ASN A 164 -4.04 -29.07 -14.85
CA ASN A 164 -3.73 -30.12 -13.88
C ASN A 164 -2.23 -30.19 -13.57
N LEU A 165 -1.85 -29.78 -12.37
CA LEU A 165 -0.48 -29.92 -11.87
C LEU A 165 -0.49 -30.88 -10.69
N ASN A 166 0.16 -32.03 -10.86
CA ASN A 166 0.26 -33.06 -9.85
C ASN A 166 1.71 -33.19 -9.36
N PHE A 167 2.14 -32.18 -8.61
CA PHE A 167 3.41 -32.14 -7.90
C PHE A 167 3.38 -31.02 -6.86
N LYS A 168 4.34 -31.04 -5.94
CA LYS A 168 4.59 -29.95 -5.00
C LYS A 168 6.06 -29.58 -5.03
N LEU A 169 6.35 -28.29 -4.88
CA LEU A 169 7.70 -27.79 -4.77
C LEU A 169 8.05 -27.49 -3.31
N SER A 170 9.32 -27.67 -2.97
CA SER A 170 9.92 -27.08 -1.76
C SER A 170 11.04 -26.16 -2.17
N TYR A 171 10.95 -24.92 -1.72
CA TYR A 171 11.87 -23.87 -2.12
C TYR A 171 13.04 -23.74 -1.15
N THR A 172 14.27 -23.81 -1.67
CA THR A 172 15.50 -23.51 -0.91
C THR A 172 16.39 -22.61 -1.76
N PRO A 173 16.20 -21.28 -1.69
CA PRO A 173 16.92 -20.33 -2.53
C PRO A 173 18.43 -20.46 -2.31
N THR A 174 19.21 -20.34 -3.38
CA THR A 174 20.68 -20.22 -3.29
C THR A 174 21.22 -18.88 -3.81
N ALA A 175 20.40 -18.13 -4.55
CA ALA A 175 20.62 -16.77 -5.05
C ALA A 175 19.33 -16.28 -5.76
N SER A 176 19.26 -14.99 -6.10
CA SER A 176 18.12 -14.33 -6.78
C SER A 176 17.63 -15.09 -8.02
N GLY A 177 16.36 -15.49 -7.97
CA GLY A 177 15.53 -15.99 -9.06
C GLY A 177 14.23 -15.19 -9.16
N VAL A 178 13.26 -15.71 -9.93
CA VAL A 178 11.92 -15.12 -10.07
C VAL A 178 10.92 -16.26 -10.33
N THR A 179 9.78 -16.24 -9.65
CA THR A 179 8.65 -17.11 -9.99
C THR A 179 7.78 -16.40 -11.01
N GLU A 180 7.55 -17.02 -12.17
CA GLU A 180 6.72 -16.46 -13.25
C GLU A 180 5.60 -17.45 -13.61
N ILE A 181 4.35 -17.12 -13.28
CA ILE A 181 3.16 -17.88 -13.67
C ILE A 181 2.32 -17.01 -14.60
N LEU A 182 2.59 -17.08 -15.90
CA LEU A 182 2.08 -16.11 -16.88
C LEU A 182 1.23 -16.79 -17.97
N ASN A 183 0.06 -16.23 -18.27
CA ASN A 183 -0.78 -16.64 -19.42
C ASN A 183 -1.07 -18.15 -19.47
N ASN A 184 -1.48 -18.74 -18.35
CA ASN A 184 -1.98 -20.11 -18.29
C ASN A 184 -3.50 -20.07 -18.10
N ASP A 185 -4.24 -19.78 -19.17
CA ASP A 185 -5.68 -19.45 -19.13
C ASP A 185 -6.55 -20.46 -18.37
N SER A 186 -6.23 -21.75 -18.45
CA SER A 186 -6.97 -22.84 -17.79
C SER A 186 -6.49 -23.16 -16.36
N LEU A 187 -5.48 -22.45 -15.86
CA LEU A 187 -4.90 -22.69 -14.55
C LEU A 187 -5.83 -22.15 -13.46
N THR A 188 -6.27 -23.02 -12.55
CA THR A 188 -7.23 -22.67 -11.48
C THR A 188 -6.60 -22.60 -10.11
N SER A 189 -5.39 -23.14 -9.94
CA SER A 189 -4.70 -23.20 -8.66
C SER A 189 -3.19 -23.17 -8.85
N ILE A 190 -2.51 -22.56 -7.89
CA ILE A 190 -1.06 -22.50 -7.77
C ILE A 190 -0.53 -23.31 -6.59
N ALA A 191 -1.33 -24.22 -6.03
CA ALA A 191 -0.95 -25.03 -4.86
C ALA A 191 0.32 -25.87 -5.04
N PHE A 192 0.72 -26.15 -6.29
CA PHE A 192 1.97 -26.85 -6.62
C PHE A 192 3.22 -26.09 -6.15
N LEU A 193 3.10 -24.79 -5.94
CA LEU A 193 4.16 -23.93 -5.40
C LEU A 193 4.54 -24.34 -3.96
N GLY A 194 3.65 -25.04 -3.24
CA GLY A 194 3.96 -25.71 -1.98
C GLY A 194 4.24 -24.74 -0.83
N ASN A 195 5.33 -24.98 -0.08
CA ASN A 195 5.76 -24.11 1.01
C ASN A 195 6.78 -23.09 0.49
N TRP A 196 6.34 -21.85 0.41
CA TRP A 196 7.09 -20.67 -0.02
C TRP A 196 7.66 -19.93 1.19
N SER A 197 8.37 -20.65 2.06
CA SER A 197 9.05 -20.04 3.20
C SER A 197 10.36 -19.37 2.74
N ASN A 198 10.49 -18.07 3.00
CA ASN A 198 11.70 -17.25 2.79
C ASN A 198 12.07 -17.07 1.31
N ASN A 199 11.16 -16.52 0.53
CA ASN A 199 11.43 -16.26 -0.88
C ASN A 199 11.99 -14.84 -1.05
N ASP A 200 13.31 -14.74 -1.21
CA ASP A 200 13.96 -13.53 -1.76
C ASP A 200 13.58 -13.34 -3.25
N ASP A 201 12.98 -14.34 -3.91
CA ASP A 201 12.61 -14.22 -5.33
C ASP A 201 11.28 -13.51 -5.49
N PRO A 202 11.22 -12.50 -6.38
CA PRO A 202 9.97 -11.90 -6.82
C PRO A 202 9.00 -12.94 -7.39
N ILE A 203 7.72 -12.72 -7.13
CA ILE A 203 6.62 -13.54 -7.62
C ILE A 203 5.80 -12.71 -8.58
N HIS A 204 5.70 -13.17 -9.82
CA HIS A 204 4.90 -12.54 -10.87
C HIS A 204 3.86 -13.51 -11.37
N ILE A 205 2.59 -13.20 -11.13
CA ILE A 205 1.45 -13.96 -11.64
C ILE A 205 0.62 -13.04 -12.53
N GLU A 206 0.53 -13.37 -13.82
CA GLU A 206 -0.12 -12.51 -14.81
C GLU A 206 -0.97 -13.30 -15.81
N GLY A 207 -2.16 -12.78 -16.15
CA GLY A 207 -2.93 -13.29 -17.29
C GLY A 207 -3.45 -14.71 -17.14
N ASN A 208 -3.63 -15.23 -15.92
CA ASN A 208 -4.19 -16.57 -15.71
C ASN A 208 -5.72 -16.45 -15.55
N ALA A 209 -6.42 -16.52 -16.67
CA ALA A 209 -7.85 -16.19 -16.78
C ALA A 209 -8.81 -17.06 -15.94
N SER A 210 -8.36 -18.19 -15.41
CA SER A 210 -9.15 -19.07 -14.52
C SER A 210 -8.67 -19.08 -13.06
N LEU A 211 -7.64 -18.30 -12.71
CA LEU A 211 -7.06 -18.28 -11.37
C LEU A 211 -7.84 -17.29 -10.49
N THR A 212 -8.82 -17.80 -9.74
CA THR A 212 -9.72 -16.95 -8.93
C THR A 212 -9.35 -16.83 -7.46
N SER A 213 -8.43 -17.65 -6.96
CA SER A 213 -8.01 -17.65 -5.55
C SER A 213 -6.56 -18.08 -5.40
N LEU A 214 -5.95 -17.63 -4.31
CA LEU A 214 -4.63 -18.01 -3.84
C LEU A 214 -4.69 -19.05 -2.70
N SER A 215 -5.86 -19.65 -2.45
CA SER A 215 -6.01 -20.68 -1.42
C SER A 215 -5.00 -21.81 -1.63
N ASP A 216 -4.55 -22.40 -0.53
CA ASP A 216 -3.64 -23.57 -0.49
C ASP A 216 -2.15 -23.27 -0.73
N VAL A 217 -1.74 -22.00 -0.82
CA VAL A 217 -0.33 -21.62 -0.72
C VAL A 217 0.04 -21.44 0.75
N LEU A 218 1.06 -22.17 1.22
CA LEU A 218 1.66 -21.93 2.55
C LEU A 218 2.86 -21.02 2.36
N LEU A 219 2.77 -19.79 2.82
CA LEU A 219 3.84 -18.81 2.70
C LEU A 219 4.62 -18.70 4.01
N GLY A 220 5.83 -18.13 3.93
CA GLY A 220 6.58 -17.70 5.11
C GLY A 220 5.88 -16.56 5.88
N THR A 221 6.67 -15.82 6.66
CA THR A 221 6.22 -14.59 7.36
C THR A 221 6.59 -13.32 6.60
N THR A 222 7.57 -13.40 5.70
CA THR A 222 8.07 -12.27 4.91
C THR A 222 8.05 -12.64 3.44
N ILE A 223 7.62 -11.68 2.63
CA ILE A 223 7.69 -11.73 1.17
C ILE A 223 8.36 -10.44 0.69
N HIS A 224 9.27 -10.57 -0.26
CA HIS A 224 9.88 -9.42 -0.92
C HIS A 224 8.90 -8.83 -1.94
N ASP A 225 8.89 -9.34 -3.17
CA ASP A 225 8.06 -8.77 -4.24
C ASP A 225 6.95 -9.73 -4.68
N VAL A 226 5.70 -9.26 -4.73
CA VAL A 226 4.55 -10.00 -5.27
C VAL A 226 3.75 -9.13 -6.21
N LYS A 227 3.51 -9.66 -7.42
CA LYS A 227 2.71 -9.03 -8.47
C LYS A 227 1.57 -9.93 -8.92
N PHE A 228 0.36 -9.41 -8.88
CA PHE A 228 -0.84 -10.04 -9.43
C PHE A 228 -1.46 -9.11 -10.48
N ILE A 229 -1.29 -9.43 -11.77
CA ILE A 229 -1.71 -8.56 -12.87
C ILE A 229 -2.68 -9.30 -13.78
N ASN A 230 -3.85 -8.73 -14.09
CA ASN A 230 -4.79 -9.33 -15.04
C ASN A 230 -5.18 -10.79 -14.68
N ASN A 231 -5.52 -11.03 -13.41
CA ASN A 231 -6.05 -12.31 -12.94
C ASN A 231 -7.40 -12.06 -12.24
N PRO A 232 -8.41 -12.94 -12.39
CA PRO A 232 -9.71 -12.79 -11.75
C PRO A 232 -9.68 -13.21 -10.25
N ILE A 233 -8.59 -12.92 -9.55
CA ILE A 233 -8.42 -13.22 -8.12
C ILE A 233 -9.42 -12.38 -7.33
N GLN A 234 -10.23 -13.01 -6.48
CA GLN A 234 -11.29 -12.34 -5.72
C GLN A 234 -10.90 -11.99 -4.29
N ASN A 235 -9.91 -12.69 -3.72
CA ASN A 235 -9.38 -12.48 -2.38
C ASN A 235 -7.91 -12.92 -2.26
N LEU A 236 -7.29 -12.59 -1.13
CA LEU A 236 -5.88 -12.87 -0.82
C LEU A 236 -5.68 -13.92 0.28
N ASP A 237 -6.63 -14.85 0.49
CA ASP A 237 -6.63 -15.79 1.63
C ASP A 237 -5.37 -16.69 1.74
N GLY A 238 -4.58 -16.80 0.67
CA GLY A 238 -3.26 -17.45 0.69
C GLY A 238 -2.18 -16.68 1.45
N LEU A 239 -2.38 -15.40 1.74
CA LEU A 239 -1.38 -14.48 2.32
C LEU A 239 -1.45 -14.36 3.86
N ASN A 240 -2.34 -15.12 4.51
CA ASN A 240 -2.68 -14.97 5.93
C ASN A 240 -1.50 -15.16 6.90
N SER A 241 -0.39 -15.81 6.52
CA SER A 241 0.78 -15.98 7.38
C SER A 241 1.77 -14.82 7.34
N ILE A 242 1.59 -13.89 6.40
CA ILE A 242 2.54 -12.81 6.11
C ILE A 242 2.39 -11.68 7.11
N THR A 243 3.53 -11.20 7.61
CA THR A 243 3.65 -10.05 8.50
C THR A 243 4.39 -8.88 7.85
N ILE A 244 5.26 -9.13 6.87
CA ILE A 244 6.05 -8.11 6.18
C ILE A 244 5.99 -8.35 4.67
N ILE A 245 5.70 -7.30 3.91
CA ILE A 245 5.76 -7.29 2.44
C ILE A 245 6.69 -6.16 1.99
N GLU A 246 7.66 -6.41 1.12
CA GLU A 246 8.43 -5.33 0.51
C GLU A 246 7.57 -4.64 -0.55
N ASP A 247 7.22 -5.31 -1.65
CA ASP A 247 6.40 -4.76 -2.72
C ASP A 247 5.17 -5.63 -3.02
N LEU A 248 3.97 -5.06 -2.90
CA LEU A 248 2.71 -5.67 -3.32
C LEU A 248 2.08 -4.86 -4.46
N GLU A 249 2.05 -5.43 -5.66
CA GLU A 249 1.43 -4.82 -6.85
C GLU A 249 0.23 -5.66 -7.31
N ILE A 250 -0.96 -5.07 -7.31
CA ILE A 250 -2.19 -5.72 -7.76
C ILE A 250 -2.85 -4.86 -8.83
N LYS A 251 -2.97 -5.38 -10.05
CA LYS A 251 -3.50 -4.65 -11.20
C LYS A 251 -4.55 -5.44 -11.96
N GLN A 252 -5.59 -4.76 -12.43
CA GLN A 252 -6.63 -5.37 -13.28
C GLN A 252 -7.23 -6.61 -12.62
N SER A 253 -7.74 -6.42 -11.40
CA SER A 253 -8.12 -7.51 -10.50
C SER A 253 -9.61 -7.50 -10.16
N ALA A 254 -10.16 -8.69 -9.94
CA ALA A 254 -11.53 -8.87 -9.47
C ALA A 254 -11.64 -8.87 -7.93
N LEU A 255 -10.63 -8.35 -7.22
CA LEU A 255 -10.59 -8.34 -5.76
C LEU A 255 -11.84 -7.68 -5.18
N THR A 256 -12.44 -8.37 -4.21
CA THR A 256 -13.58 -7.84 -3.43
C THR A 256 -13.18 -7.49 -2.00
N ASN A 257 -12.08 -8.07 -1.52
CA ASN A 257 -11.53 -7.84 -0.18
C ASN A 257 -10.04 -8.23 -0.13
N ILE A 258 -9.34 -7.74 0.89
CA ILE A 258 -7.93 -8.04 1.18
C ILE A 258 -7.73 -8.66 2.56
N LEU A 259 -8.73 -9.35 3.11
CA LEU A 259 -8.70 -9.93 4.47
C LEU A 259 -7.55 -10.92 4.70
N GLY A 260 -7.02 -11.49 3.62
CA GLY A 260 -5.80 -12.30 3.64
C GLY A 260 -4.55 -11.56 4.14
N LEU A 261 -4.59 -10.23 4.22
CA LEU A 261 -3.49 -9.38 4.72
C LEU A 261 -3.61 -9.01 6.21
N GLN A 262 -4.60 -9.56 6.94
CA GLN A 262 -4.92 -9.17 8.33
C GLN A 262 -3.75 -9.24 9.32
N ASN A 263 -2.68 -9.99 9.03
CA ASN A 263 -1.52 -10.12 9.91
C ASN A 263 -0.33 -9.25 9.48
N VAL A 264 -0.45 -8.51 8.38
CA VAL A 264 0.60 -7.64 7.86
C VAL A 264 0.78 -6.43 8.76
N GLN A 265 2.03 -6.13 9.10
CA GLN A 265 2.47 -5.05 9.98
C GLN A 265 3.31 -3.99 9.24
N GLU A 266 4.01 -4.41 8.19
CA GLU A 266 4.90 -3.55 7.39
C GLU A 266 4.69 -3.84 5.89
N ILE A 267 4.51 -2.77 5.10
CA ILE A 267 4.51 -2.82 3.63
C ILE A 267 5.41 -1.71 3.06
N ASN A 268 6.49 -2.01 2.36
CA ASN A 268 7.29 -0.93 1.77
C ASN A 268 6.59 -0.26 0.56
N SER A 269 5.90 -1.03 -0.30
CA SER A 269 5.13 -0.51 -1.42
C SER A 269 3.82 -1.26 -1.61
N PHE A 270 2.71 -0.53 -1.60
CA PHE A 270 1.36 -1.04 -1.82
C PHE A 270 0.73 -0.35 -3.02
N ILE A 271 0.61 -1.07 -4.13
CA ILE A 271 0.07 -0.56 -5.39
C ILE A 271 -1.18 -1.37 -5.77
N ILE A 272 -2.32 -0.68 -5.86
CA ILE A 272 -3.58 -1.22 -6.39
C ILE A 272 -4.05 -0.36 -7.56
N GLU A 273 -4.30 -0.98 -8.71
CA GLU A 273 -4.79 -0.31 -9.92
C GLU A 273 -5.89 -1.15 -10.59
N ASP A 274 -6.97 -0.53 -11.06
CA ASP A 274 -8.05 -1.21 -11.81
C ASP A 274 -8.61 -2.42 -11.02
N SER A 275 -9.20 -2.12 -9.86
CA SER A 275 -9.66 -3.12 -8.87
C SER A 275 -11.11 -2.87 -8.43
N ASN A 276 -11.84 -3.96 -8.20
CA ASN A 276 -13.20 -3.91 -7.64
C ASN A 276 -13.24 -3.71 -6.12
N LEU A 277 -12.10 -3.43 -5.48
CA LEU A 277 -11.99 -3.30 -4.04
C LEU A 277 -12.77 -2.09 -3.53
N THR A 278 -13.64 -2.30 -2.53
CA THR A 278 -14.47 -1.24 -1.94
C THR A 278 -14.02 -0.77 -0.56
N SER A 279 -13.18 -1.55 0.10
CA SER A 279 -12.55 -1.23 1.39
C SER A 279 -11.16 -1.85 1.49
N VAL A 280 -10.31 -1.25 2.31
CA VAL A 280 -9.00 -1.80 2.71
C VAL A 280 -9.05 -2.56 4.04
N ASP A 281 -10.23 -3.05 4.43
CA ASP A 281 -10.42 -3.95 5.57
C ASP A 281 -9.49 -5.17 5.45
N GLY A 282 -8.81 -5.52 6.54
CA GLY A 282 -7.72 -6.49 6.55
C GLY A 282 -6.33 -5.87 6.62
N LEU A 283 -6.19 -4.54 6.71
CA LEU A 283 -4.90 -3.87 6.97
C LEU A 283 -4.82 -3.23 8.36
N GLU A 284 -5.73 -3.54 9.27
CA GLU A 284 -5.84 -2.88 10.58
C GLU A 284 -4.60 -3.07 11.47
N ASN A 285 -3.74 -4.06 11.19
CA ASN A 285 -2.49 -4.28 11.92
C ASN A 285 -1.28 -3.56 11.29
N LEU A 286 -1.45 -2.92 10.14
CA LEU A 286 -0.40 -2.19 9.44
C LEU A 286 0.00 -0.94 10.24
N THR A 287 1.29 -0.83 10.54
CA THR A 287 1.84 0.31 11.28
C THR A 287 2.86 1.11 10.47
N ASP A 288 3.51 0.47 9.50
CA ASP A 288 4.53 1.08 8.65
C ASP A 288 4.21 0.83 7.17
N ILE A 289 4.16 1.91 6.40
CA ILE A 289 3.98 1.84 4.95
C ILE A 289 4.88 2.85 4.23
N GLY A 290 5.65 2.38 3.25
CA GLY A 290 6.49 3.28 2.45
C GLY A 290 5.65 4.04 1.42
N VAL A 291 5.16 3.34 0.40
CA VAL A 291 4.38 3.92 -0.70
C VAL A 291 2.99 3.31 -0.69
N MET A 292 1.97 4.15 -0.80
CA MET A 292 0.59 3.77 -1.07
C MET A 292 0.14 4.42 -2.38
N GLU A 293 -0.18 3.58 -3.36
CA GLU A 293 -0.71 4.01 -4.65
C GLU A 293 -2.00 3.26 -4.94
N ILE A 294 -3.11 3.99 -4.97
CA ILE A 294 -4.44 3.48 -5.26
C ILE A 294 -4.95 4.22 -6.48
N ARG A 295 -5.20 3.51 -7.57
CA ARG A 295 -5.74 4.06 -8.81
C ARG A 295 -6.95 3.27 -9.28
N GLN A 296 -7.92 3.95 -9.89
CA GLN A 296 -9.04 3.32 -10.61
C GLN A 296 -9.69 2.20 -9.77
N SER A 297 -10.10 2.55 -8.54
CA SER A 297 -10.58 1.59 -7.54
C SER A 297 -11.92 2.04 -6.96
N ASN A 298 -12.80 1.10 -6.60
CA ASN A 298 -14.12 1.43 -6.05
C ASN A 298 -14.09 1.70 -4.53
N LEU A 299 -12.96 2.16 -3.98
CA LEU A 299 -12.77 2.32 -2.55
C LEU A 299 -13.70 3.40 -1.99
N THR A 300 -14.40 3.08 -0.90
CA THR A 300 -15.36 3.97 -0.24
C THR A 300 -14.88 4.48 1.12
N ASN A 301 -13.85 3.84 1.70
CA ASN A 301 -13.22 4.24 2.96
C ASN A 301 -11.78 3.72 3.05
N LEU A 302 -11.01 4.26 3.99
CA LEU A 302 -9.60 3.96 4.24
C LEU A 302 -9.34 3.43 5.67
N LEU A 303 -10.36 2.88 6.35
CA LEU A 303 -10.31 2.56 7.78
C LEU A 303 -9.25 1.51 8.16
N GLY A 304 -8.83 0.67 7.21
CA GLY A 304 -7.71 -0.25 7.40
C GLY A 304 -6.39 0.44 7.74
N PHE A 305 -6.22 1.72 7.40
CA PHE A 305 -4.98 2.47 7.62
C PHE A 305 -4.93 3.25 8.94
N GLN A 306 -5.93 3.09 9.82
CA GLN A 306 -6.04 3.87 11.06
C GLN A 306 -4.85 3.75 12.02
N ASN A 307 -4.00 2.74 11.89
CA ASN A 307 -2.82 2.53 12.73
C ASN A 307 -1.49 2.94 12.09
N VAL A 308 -1.54 3.43 10.84
CA VAL A 308 -0.36 3.96 10.15
C VAL A 308 -0.02 5.33 10.70
N LEU A 309 1.24 5.50 11.12
CA LEU A 309 1.76 6.77 11.65
C LEU A 309 2.60 7.53 10.63
N ASP A 310 3.34 6.80 9.80
CA ASP A 310 4.31 7.38 8.87
C ASP A 310 4.07 6.80 7.47
N ILE A 311 4.20 7.65 6.45
CA ILE A 311 4.18 7.22 5.05
C ILE A 311 5.21 7.99 4.23
N ASN A 312 5.83 7.38 3.23
CA ASN A 312 6.68 8.14 2.30
C ASN A 312 5.83 8.84 1.24
N THR A 313 5.00 8.10 0.51
CA THR A 313 4.19 8.65 -0.59
C THR A 313 2.77 8.13 -0.53
N LEU A 314 1.79 9.04 -0.63
CA LEU A 314 0.37 8.71 -0.77
C LEU A 314 -0.13 9.21 -2.13
N ILE A 315 -0.61 8.30 -2.97
CA ILE A 315 -1.24 8.64 -4.24
C ILE A 315 -2.61 7.96 -4.29
N ILE A 316 -3.66 8.76 -4.46
CA ILE A 316 -5.03 8.28 -4.65
C ILE A 316 -5.60 8.95 -5.91
N GLU A 317 -5.89 8.14 -6.91
CA GLU A 317 -6.49 8.57 -8.17
C GLU A 317 -7.74 7.77 -8.52
N ASP A 318 -8.75 8.44 -9.08
CA ASP A 318 -9.94 7.80 -9.68
C ASP A 318 -10.58 6.77 -8.73
N SER A 319 -10.81 7.20 -7.48
CA SER A 319 -11.42 6.39 -6.43
C SER A 319 -12.78 6.95 -5.98
N ASP A 320 -13.67 6.06 -5.53
CA ASP A 320 -15.03 6.39 -5.06
C ASP A 320 -15.08 6.98 -3.62
N LEU A 321 -13.96 7.53 -3.14
CA LEU A 321 -13.83 8.08 -1.80
C LEU A 321 -14.59 9.42 -1.69
N THR A 322 -15.33 9.59 -0.59
CA THR A 322 -16.03 10.85 -0.28
C THR A 322 -15.25 11.75 0.68
N ASN A 323 -14.38 11.14 1.49
CA ASN A 323 -13.45 11.75 2.43
C ASN A 323 -12.25 10.80 2.63
N LEU A 324 -11.33 11.16 3.52
CA LEU A 324 -10.10 10.41 3.80
C LEU A 324 -10.10 9.80 5.20
N GLN A 325 -11.29 9.46 5.72
CA GLN A 325 -11.43 8.83 7.03
C GLN A 325 -10.66 7.50 7.07
N GLY A 326 -9.87 7.30 8.12
CA GLY A 326 -8.89 6.22 8.27
C GLY A 326 -7.43 6.69 8.16
N LEU A 327 -7.17 7.92 7.70
CA LEU A 327 -5.82 8.49 7.61
C LEU A 327 -5.46 9.44 8.78
N GLU A 328 -6.31 9.55 9.81
CA GLU A 328 -6.24 10.57 10.86
C GLU A 328 -4.97 10.51 11.72
N ASN A 329 -4.31 9.36 11.72
CA ASN A 329 -3.14 9.08 12.56
C ASN A 329 -1.81 9.21 11.82
N ILE A 330 -1.82 9.42 10.51
CA ILE A 330 -0.60 9.74 9.76
C ILE A 330 -0.06 11.07 10.28
N ARG A 331 1.21 11.14 10.68
CA ARG A 331 1.89 12.34 11.19
C ARG A 331 3.03 12.77 10.27
N ASP A 332 3.72 11.82 9.64
CA ASP A 332 4.85 12.11 8.76
C ASP A 332 4.58 11.66 7.32
N VAL A 333 4.81 12.57 6.37
CA VAL A 333 4.86 12.29 4.94
C VAL A 333 6.24 12.66 4.38
N SER A 334 7.05 11.65 4.07
CA SER A 334 8.45 11.87 3.66
C SER A 334 8.61 12.42 2.25
N THR A 335 7.61 12.28 1.39
CA THR A 335 7.65 12.66 -0.03
C THR A 335 6.43 13.51 -0.37
N LYS A 336 5.33 12.93 -0.84
CA LYS A 336 4.18 13.70 -1.34
C LYS A 336 2.83 13.05 -1.02
N ILE A 337 1.79 13.87 -1.02
CA ILE A 337 0.40 13.44 -1.14
C ILE A 337 -0.13 13.92 -2.49
N GLU A 338 -0.73 13.03 -3.27
CA GLU A 338 -1.40 13.33 -4.52
C GLU A 338 -2.83 12.78 -4.50
N LEU A 339 -3.81 13.68 -4.55
CA LEU A 339 -5.23 13.38 -4.64
C LEU A 339 -5.76 13.93 -5.95
N THR A 340 -5.77 13.08 -6.98
CA THR A 340 -6.06 13.49 -8.36
C THR A 340 -7.30 12.77 -8.89
N SER A 341 -8.17 13.47 -9.60
CA SER A 341 -9.29 12.85 -10.33
C SER A 341 -10.22 11.99 -9.46
N ASN A 342 -10.47 12.34 -8.19
CA ASN A 342 -11.41 11.60 -7.33
C ASN A 342 -12.82 12.22 -7.46
N PRO A 343 -13.76 11.59 -8.21
CA PRO A 343 -15.01 12.23 -8.62
C PRO A 343 -16.00 12.47 -7.48
N LEU A 344 -15.86 11.75 -6.37
CA LEU A 344 -16.77 11.80 -5.22
C LEU A 344 -16.17 12.51 -3.99
N LEU A 345 -14.89 12.91 -4.04
CA LEU A 345 -14.19 13.47 -2.89
C LEU A 345 -14.72 14.88 -2.56
N THR A 346 -15.40 15.01 -1.41
CA THR A 346 -16.03 16.26 -0.98
C THR A 346 -15.17 17.06 0.00
N SER A 347 -14.33 16.37 0.76
CA SER A 347 -13.42 16.96 1.75
C SER A 347 -12.13 16.15 1.85
N ILE A 348 -11.03 16.82 2.20
CA ILE A 348 -9.77 16.18 2.61
C ILE A 348 -9.71 15.93 4.13
N SER A 349 -10.84 16.04 4.83
CA SER A 349 -10.97 15.61 6.23
C SER A 349 -10.45 14.19 6.41
N GLY A 350 -9.64 13.96 7.43
CA GLY A 350 -8.93 12.71 7.66
C GLY A 350 -7.42 12.87 7.54
N LEU A 351 -6.92 13.89 6.83
CA LEU A 351 -5.49 14.19 6.81
C LEU A 351 -5.10 15.11 7.99
N HIS A 352 -4.05 14.72 8.72
CA HIS A 352 -3.45 15.52 9.80
C HIS A 352 -1.93 15.36 9.82
N VAL A 353 -1.22 16.05 8.92
CA VAL A 353 0.24 15.83 8.74
C VAL A 353 1.07 16.89 9.47
N ASP A 354 1.92 16.44 10.40
CA ASP A 354 2.82 17.26 11.22
C ASP A 354 4.16 17.56 10.54
N ARG A 355 4.66 16.62 9.71
CA ARG A 355 5.93 16.76 8.99
C ARG A 355 5.76 16.33 7.55
N PHE A 356 6.20 17.20 6.66
CA PHE A 356 5.89 17.12 5.25
C PHE A 356 7.10 17.67 4.50
N ASN A 357 7.61 16.93 3.52
CA ASN A 357 8.94 17.19 2.94
C ASN A 357 8.95 17.66 1.48
N PHE A 358 7.94 17.34 0.64
CA PHE A 358 7.87 17.90 -0.73
C PHE A 358 6.58 18.65 -1.08
N GLY A 359 5.40 18.02 -1.05
CA GLY A 359 4.20 18.72 -1.54
C GLY A 359 2.88 17.97 -1.44
N LEU A 360 1.80 18.74 -1.54
CA LEU A 360 0.41 18.28 -1.55
C LEU A 360 -0.25 18.73 -2.85
N GLU A 361 -0.75 17.77 -3.62
CA GLU A 361 -1.45 18.04 -4.88
C GLU A 361 -2.92 17.62 -4.78
N LEU A 362 -3.82 18.58 -5.00
CA LEU A 362 -5.28 18.42 -5.08
C LEU A 362 -5.73 18.79 -6.48
N ARG A 363 -5.86 17.80 -7.37
CA ARG A 363 -6.14 18.05 -8.79
C ARG A 363 -7.42 17.39 -9.27
N SER A 364 -8.24 18.09 -10.03
CA SER A 364 -9.36 17.49 -10.77
C SER A 364 -10.35 16.73 -9.88
N ASN A 365 -10.61 17.21 -8.65
CA ASN A 365 -11.63 16.64 -7.75
C ASN A 365 -12.91 17.48 -7.89
N PRO A 366 -13.86 17.11 -8.77
CA PRO A 366 -14.93 18.00 -9.22
C PRO A 366 -15.94 18.39 -8.14
N VAL A 367 -16.05 17.61 -7.07
CA VAL A 367 -17.00 17.83 -5.96
C VAL A 367 -16.32 18.23 -4.65
N LEU A 368 -15.02 18.51 -4.68
CA LEU A 368 -14.28 18.97 -3.51
C LEU A 368 -14.74 20.38 -3.14
N THR A 369 -15.27 20.53 -1.92
CA THR A 369 -15.75 21.80 -1.38
C THR A 369 -15.01 22.23 -0.12
N ASP A 370 -14.38 21.28 0.58
CA ASP A 370 -13.80 21.52 1.90
C ASP A 370 -12.33 21.09 1.97
N ILE A 371 -11.47 22.07 2.29
CA ILE A 371 -10.04 21.90 2.51
C ILE A 371 -9.59 22.42 3.89
N LEU A 372 -10.51 22.57 4.85
CA LEU A 372 -10.19 23.09 6.19
C LEU A 372 -9.15 22.26 6.94
N ALA A 373 -8.99 20.98 6.60
CA ALA A 373 -7.95 20.12 7.16
C ALA A 373 -6.53 20.70 6.97
N LEU A 374 -6.29 21.53 5.94
CA LEU A 374 -5.00 22.21 5.75
C LEU A 374 -4.59 23.09 6.94
N ARG A 375 -5.55 23.59 7.72
CA ARG A 375 -5.30 24.49 8.86
C ARG A 375 -4.35 23.88 9.89
N GLU A 376 -4.51 22.59 10.15
CA GLU A 376 -3.76 21.85 11.15
C GLU A 376 -2.43 21.32 10.60
N MET A 377 -2.22 21.34 9.29
CA MET A 377 -1.02 20.80 8.66
C MET A 377 0.17 21.73 8.77
N ASN A 378 1.37 21.17 8.87
CA ASN A 378 2.62 21.91 8.78
C ASN A 378 3.20 21.81 7.36
N LEU A 379 2.94 22.82 6.53
CA LEU A 379 3.30 22.82 5.12
C LEU A 379 4.55 23.65 4.78
N ALA A 380 5.37 24.02 5.78
CA ALA A 380 6.48 24.95 5.57
C ALA A 380 7.54 24.41 4.60
N GLY A 381 7.82 25.14 3.51
CA GLY A 381 8.85 24.78 2.53
C GLY A 381 8.37 23.89 1.36
N LEU A 382 7.06 23.83 1.09
CA LEU A 382 6.44 22.81 0.25
C LEU A 382 5.56 23.38 -0.85
N ASP A 383 5.52 22.71 -1.99
CA ASP A 383 4.61 23.06 -3.07
C ASP A 383 3.19 22.54 -2.77
N LEU A 384 2.27 23.46 -2.49
CA LEU A 384 0.82 23.21 -2.43
C LEU A 384 0.21 23.52 -3.79
N VAL A 385 -0.36 22.49 -4.44
CA VAL A 385 -1.03 22.66 -5.72
C VAL A 385 -2.50 22.30 -5.62
N ILE A 386 -3.38 23.25 -5.92
CA ILE A 386 -4.82 23.06 -5.94
C ILE A 386 -5.32 23.51 -7.32
N GLU A 387 -5.67 22.56 -8.18
CA GLU A 387 -6.09 22.88 -9.55
C GLU A 387 -7.29 22.07 -10.04
N ASN A 388 -8.12 22.69 -10.87
CA ASN A 388 -9.26 22.04 -11.52
C ASN A 388 -10.28 21.45 -10.53
N ASN A 389 -10.52 22.12 -9.39
CA ASN A 389 -11.54 21.77 -8.40
C ASN A 389 -12.71 22.79 -8.46
N PRO A 390 -13.63 22.67 -9.44
CA PRO A 390 -14.60 23.73 -9.78
C PRO A 390 -15.64 24.07 -8.70
N LEU A 391 -15.88 23.20 -7.72
CA LEU A 391 -16.80 23.46 -6.60
C LEU A 391 -16.10 23.94 -5.32
N LEU A 392 -14.77 24.07 -5.35
CA LEU A 392 -14.01 24.60 -4.23
C LEU A 392 -14.10 26.13 -4.23
N ASP A 393 -15.06 26.67 -3.48
CA ASP A 393 -15.37 28.10 -3.38
C ASP A 393 -15.07 28.72 -1.99
N GLU A 394 -14.41 27.98 -1.09
CA GLU A 394 -13.99 28.48 0.24
C GLU A 394 -12.52 28.10 0.50
N CYS A 395 -11.62 29.09 0.45
CA CYS A 395 -10.18 28.89 0.60
C CYS A 395 -9.53 29.79 1.65
N CYS A 396 -10.31 30.33 2.59
CA CYS A 396 -9.78 31.19 3.65
C CYS A 396 -8.74 30.51 4.54
N VAL A 397 -8.71 29.16 4.57
CA VAL A 397 -7.64 28.39 5.20
C VAL A 397 -6.25 28.74 4.67
N LEU A 398 -6.14 29.18 3.41
CA LEU A 398 -4.87 29.63 2.83
C LEU A 398 -4.32 30.87 3.54
N GLN A 399 -5.17 31.74 4.10
CA GLN A 399 -4.72 32.88 4.91
C GLN A 399 -4.01 32.42 6.18
N VAL A 400 -4.50 31.34 6.81
CA VAL A 400 -3.84 30.74 7.98
C VAL A 400 -2.45 30.21 7.61
N LEU A 401 -2.31 29.59 6.43
CA LEU A 401 -1.01 29.12 5.93
C LEU A 401 -0.04 30.29 5.72
N LEU A 402 -0.47 31.37 5.07
CA LEU A 402 0.36 32.57 4.88
C LEU A 402 0.79 33.18 6.23
N ASN A 403 -0.12 33.24 7.21
CA ASN A 403 0.16 33.74 8.55
C ASN A 403 1.21 32.87 9.29
N ARG A 404 1.31 31.58 8.94
CA ARG A 404 2.32 30.64 9.45
C ARG A 404 3.65 30.70 8.70
N GLY A 405 3.77 31.56 7.69
CA GLY A 405 5.01 31.80 6.94
C GLY A 405 5.17 30.97 5.67
N ILE A 406 4.09 30.39 5.14
CA ILE A 406 4.09 29.83 3.78
C ILE A 406 4.20 30.99 2.78
N GLU A 407 5.14 30.91 1.85
CA GLU A 407 5.35 31.95 0.86
C GLU A 407 4.32 31.83 -0.28
N PRO A 408 3.79 32.94 -0.82
CA PRO A 408 2.84 32.90 -1.94
C PRO A 408 3.33 32.11 -3.17
N SER A 409 4.64 32.00 -3.39
CA SER A 409 5.21 31.23 -4.50
C SER A 409 5.11 29.70 -4.32
N GLU A 410 4.87 29.24 -3.09
CA GLU A 410 4.69 27.83 -2.74
C GLU A 410 3.24 27.36 -2.97
N ILE A 411 2.33 28.28 -3.28
CA ILE A 411 0.91 27.98 -3.50
C ILE A 411 0.56 28.19 -4.97
N THR A 412 0.15 27.13 -5.64
CA THR A 412 -0.36 27.16 -7.02
C THR A 412 -1.87 26.93 -7.01
N LEU A 413 -2.63 27.92 -7.50
CA LEU A 413 -4.08 27.86 -7.68
C LEU A 413 -4.44 28.07 -9.15
N ALA A 414 -5.26 27.19 -9.73
CA ALA A 414 -5.79 27.40 -11.07
C ALA A 414 -7.09 26.63 -11.33
N ASN A 415 -8.06 27.23 -12.03
CA ASN A 415 -9.30 26.59 -12.47
C ASN A 415 -10.12 25.93 -11.33
N ASN A 416 -10.07 26.48 -10.12
CA ASN A 416 -10.93 26.07 -9.02
C ASN A 416 -12.23 26.89 -9.05
N GLY A 417 -13.00 26.86 -7.97
CA GLY A 417 -14.10 27.78 -7.76
C GLY A 417 -13.68 29.26 -7.81
N ALA A 418 -14.66 30.15 -7.86
CA ALA A 418 -14.51 31.57 -8.17
C ALA A 418 -13.60 32.31 -7.18
N THR A 419 -13.63 31.92 -5.91
CA THR A 419 -12.82 32.52 -4.84
C THR A 419 -11.46 31.82 -4.67
N CYS A 420 -11.31 30.59 -5.18
CA CYS A 420 -10.14 29.73 -4.92
C CYS A 420 -9.18 29.58 -6.12
N SER A 421 -9.35 30.39 -7.17
CA SER A 421 -8.50 30.34 -8.38
C SER A 421 -7.38 31.40 -8.41
N ASP A 422 -7.39 32.34 -7.48
CA ASP A 422 -6.39 33.40 -7.35
C ASP A 422 -6.11 33.63 -5.87
N LEU A 423 -4.84 33.63 -5.47
CA LEU A 423 -4.47 33.69 -4.06
C LEU A 423 -4.90 35.00 -3.38
N THR A 424 -4.90 36.11 -4.11
CA THR A 424 -5.33 37.43 -3.60
C THR A 424 -6.83 37.43 -3.31
N ILE A 425 -7.60 36.72 -4.13
CA ILE A 425 -9.06 36.60 -3.94
C ILE A 425 -9.35 35.60 -2.83
N ALA A 426 -8.66 34.45 -2.83
CA ALA A 426 -8.84 33.36 -1.86
C ALA A 426 -8.58 33.76 -0.41
N THR A 427 -7.80 34.82 -0.21
CA THR A 427 -7.43 35.35 1.10
C THR A 427 -8.14 36.66 1.44
N SER A 428 -9.04 37.12 0.57
CA SER A 428 -9.85 38.31 0.82
C SER A 428 -11.08 37.99 1.67
N ASN A 429 -11.37 38.82 2.67
CA ASN A 429 -12.48 38.64 3.61
C ASN A 429 -12.38 37.34 4.43
N CYS A 430 -11.17 36.98 4.84
CA CYS A 430 -10.91 35.84 5.71
C CYS A 430 -10.62 36.28 7.14
N THR A 431 -10.96 35.44 8.11
CA THR A 431 -10.71 35.64 9.54
C THR A 431 -9.51 34.83 10.02
N ASP A 432 -9.13 34.99 11.29
CA ASP A 432 -7.90 34.44 11.85
C ASP A 432 -7.92 32.91 12.03
N ASP A 433 -9.08 32.24 11.92
CA ASP A 433 -9.21 30.79 12.01
C ASP A 433 -9.44 30.08 10.65
N GLY A 434 -9.35 30.84 9.55
CA GLY A 434 -9.39 30.32 8.19
C GLY A 434 -10.78 30.19 7.59
N LEU A 435 -11.77 30.87 8.17
CA LEU A 435 -13.13 30.97 7.65
C LEU A 435 -13.34 32.32 6.94
N SER A 436 -14.38 32.41 6.10
CA SER A 436 -14.79 33.69 5.52
C SER A 436 -15.61 34.48 6.53
N THR A 437 -15.56 35.81 6.49
CA THR A 437 -16.35 36.69 7.37
C THR A 437 -17.87 36.53 7.24
N ALA A 438 -18.33 35.78 6.22
CA ALA A 438 -19.74 35.44 6.05
C ALA A 438 -20.14 34.16 6.80
N VAL A 439 -19.18 33.31 7.14
CA VAL A 439 -19.36 32.03 7.84
C VAL A 439 -18.92 32.15 9.30
N ASP A 440 -17.86 32.92 9.57
CA ASP A 440 -17.30 33.10 10.91
C ASP A 440 -18.26 33.88 11.83
N ASN A 441 -18.64 33.28 12.96
CA ASN A 441 -19.41 33.93 14.01
C ASN A 441 -18.55 34.55 15.12
N CYS A 442 -17.22 34.48 15.04
CA CYS A 442 -16.29 35.24 15.89
C CYS A 442 -15.07 35.80 15.11
N ASP A 443 -15.28 36.86 14.33
CA ASP A 443 -14.27 37.50 13.46
C ASP A 443 -12.84 37.66 14.06
N ASP A 444 -12.74 38.02 15.35
CA ASP A 444 -11.48 38.33 16.05
C ASP A 444 -11.00 37.20 17.01
N ILE A 445 -11.78 36.13 17.18
CA ILE A 445 -11.48 35.06 18.14
C ILE A 445 -11.63 33.71 17.44
N GLN A 446 -10.52 32.96 17.36
CA GLN A 446 -10.56 31.64 16.77
C GLN A 446 -11.59 30.73 17.43
N ASN A 447 -12.55 30.26 16.65
CA ASN A 447 -13.52 29.25 17.05
C ASN A 447 -13.88 28.35 15.86
N PRO A 448 -12.94 27.50 15.41
CA PRO A 448 -13.13 26.58 14.30
C PRO A 448 -14.42 25.75 14.24
N ASP A 449 -15.01 25.47 15.41
CA ASP A 449 -16.23 24.66 15.54
C ASP A 449 -17.51 25.48 15.34
N GLN A 450 -17.38 26.81 15.26
CA GLN A 450 -18.45 27.77 15.01
C GLN A 450 -19.64 27.60 15.96
N LEU A 451 -19.39 27.10 17.18
CA LEU A 451 -20.44 26.84 18.15
C LEU A 451 -21.12 28.14 18.60
N ASP A 452 -22.45 28.15 18.54
CA ASP A 452 -23.35 29.24 18.95
C ASP A 452 -24.52 28.61 19.71
N ASP A 453 -24.46 28.67 21.06
CA ASP A 453 -25.38 27.93 21.93
C ASP A 453 -26.81 28.55 21.93
N ASP A 454 -26.95 29.84 21.60
CA ASP A 454 -28.24 30.55 21.63
C ASP A 454 -28.76 30.98 20.24
N ASN A 455 -27.97 30.73 19.19
CA ASN A 455 -28.26 30.94 17.78
C ASN A 455 -28.55 32.40 17.41
N ASP A 456 -27.85 33.34 18.03
CA ASP A 456 -27.98 34.76 17.72
C ASP A 456 -27.03 35.24 16.61
N GLY A 457 -26.08 34.39 16.18
CA GLY A 457 -25.08 34.68 15.16
C GLY A 457 -23.72 35.14 15.72
N VAL A 458 -23.53 35.16 17.04
CA VAL A 458 -22.25 35.43 17.71
C VAL A 458 -21.77 34.13 18.38
N GLY A 459 -20.55 33.71 18.06
CA GLY A 459 -20.03 32.44 18.56
C GLY A 459 -19.74 32.45 20.06
N ASN A 460 -19.85 31.27 20.68
CA ASN A 460 -19.65 31.04 22.11
C ASN A 460 -18.38 31.70 22.70
N PRO A 461 -17.23 31.74 21.99
CA PRO A 461 -16.01 32.37 22.55
C PRO A 461 -16.01 33.90 22.55
N CYS A 462 -16.80 34.54 21.69
CA CYS A 462 -16.91 35.99 21.58
C CYS A 462 -18.25 36.54 22.12
N ASP A 463 -19.17 35.67 22.50
CA ASP A 463 -20.49 36.04 23.02
C ASP A 463 -20.45 36.39 24.53
N ASN A 464 -20.77 37.65 24.85
CA ASN A 464 -20.90 38.13 26.22
C ASN A 464 -22.19 37.70 26.93
N CYS A 465 -23.07 36.97 26.25
CA CYS A 465 -24.27 36.34 26.79
C CYS A 465 -24.55 34.96 26.21
N ARG A 466 -23.55 34.06 26.16
CA ARG A 466 -23.58 32.66 25.66
C ARG A 466 -24.90 31.87 25.59
N TYR A 467 -25.86 32.10 26.50
CA TYR A 467 -27.13 31.38 26.57
C TYR A 467 -28.37 32.28 26.34
N VAL A 468 -28.18 33.53 25.95
CA VAL A 468 -29.21 34.57 25.83
C VAL A 468 -28.92 35.48 24.64
N ALA A 469 -29.62 35.19 23.54
CA ALA A 469 -29.45 35.89 22.27
C ALA A 469 -29.41 37.43 22.41
N ASN A 470 -28.29 38.02 22.02
CA ASN A 470 -28.00 39.44 22.04
C ASN A 470 -26.97 39.88 20.99
N ASN A 471 -27.14 39.50 19.71
CA ASN A 471 -26.24 39.78 18.58
C ASN A 471 -25.56 41.18 18.56
N ASN A 472 -26.21 42.23 19.10
CA ASN A 472 -25.58 43.54 19.25
C ASN A 472 -24.43 43.63 20.28
N GLN A 473 -24.19 42.57 21.05
CA GLN A 473 -23.16 42.41 22.08
C GLN A 473 -23.07 43.60 23.04
N LEU A 474 -24.20 44.25 23.33
CA LEU A 474 -24.23 45.47 24.15
C LEU A 474 -23.88 45.15 25.61
N ASP A 475 -22.78 45.72 26.08
CA ASP A 475 -22.33 45.70 27.48
C ASP A 475 -22.11 47.16 27.93
N THR A 476 -23.09 47.73 28.65
CA THR A 476 -23.07 49.15 29.01
C THR A 476 -22.00 49.46 30.07
N ASP A 477 -21.67 48.51 30.95
CA ASP A 477 -20.73 48.73 32.06
C ASP A 477 -19.33 48.13 31.82
N ASN A 478 -19.11 47.47 30.67
CA ASN A 478 -17.87 46.83 30.21
C ASN A 478 -17.32 45.79 31.18
N ASN A 479 -18.19 45.05 31.86
CA ASN A 479 -17.80 44.01 32.81
C ASN A 479 -17.55 42.64 32.13
N GLY A 480 -17.88 42.49 30.84
CA GLY A 480 -17.75 41.27 30.05
C GLY A 480 -19.01 40.39 30.02
N ILE A 481 -20.11 40.84 30.62
CA ILE A 481 -21.44 40.24 30.60
C ILE A 481 -22.38 41.21 29.88
N GLY A 482 -23.09 40.75 28.87
CA GLY A 482 -23.99 41.62 28.12
C GLY A 482 -25.23 42.06 28.93
N ASP A 483 -25.77 43.22 28.57
CA ASP A 483 -26.95 43.81 29.20
C ASP A 483 -28.16 42.86 29.18
N ALA A 484 -28.25 42.00 28.16
CA ALA A 484 -29.32 41.01 27.96
C ALA A 484 -29.31 39.91 29.03
N CYS A 485 -28.13 39.44 29.44
CA CYS A 485 -27.96 38.43 30.46
C CYS A 485 -27.55 39.02 31.82
N GLN A 486 -27.42 40.34 31.94
CA GLN A 486 -27.06 41.03 33.19
C GLN A 486 -28.01 40.73 34.36
N SER A 487 -29.31 40.56 34.07
CA SER A 487 -30.29 40.17 35.09
C SER A 487 -30.18 38.70 35.52
N GLN A 488 -29.56 37.87 34.68
CA GLN A 488 -29.30 36.45 34.91
C GLN A 488 -27.92 36.22 35.54
N ALA A 489 -26.97 37.13 35.33
CA ALA A 489 -25.72 37.21 36.07
C ALA A 489 -25.94 37.37 37.59
N GLY A 490 -27.13 37.83 37.99
CA GLY A 490 -27.60 37.87 39.38
C GLY A 490 -28.32 36.61 39.88
N ALA A 491 -28.52 35.57 39.07
CA ALA A 491 -29.22 34.34 39.47
C ALA A 491 -28.28 33.19 39.91
N GLU A 492 -26.96 33.33 39.74
CA GLU A 492 -25.96 32.41 40.32
C GLU A 492 -24.93 33.14 41.18
N ILE A 493 -25.39 33.74 42.28
CA ILE A 493 -24.50 34.19 43.35
C ILE A 493 -23.96 32.97 44.15
N GLY A 494 -22.88 32.39 43.64
CA GLY A 494 -21.61 32.32 44.36
C GLY A 494 -21.45 31.33 45.51
N PHE A 495 -21.35 30.03 45.20
CA PHE A 495 -20.48 29.10 45.93
C PHE A 495 -19.84 28.10 44.96
N VAL A 496 -18.53 28.21 44.70
CA VAL A 496 -17.77 27.17 43.99
C VAL A 496 -17.08 26.28 45.03
N GLY A 497 -17.67 25.12 45.30
CA GLY A 497 -17.03 24.05 46.06
C GLY A 497 -16.54 22.98 45.09
N ILE A 498 -15.22 22.78 45.00
CA ILE A 498 -14.65 21.65 44.26
C ILE A 498 -14.08 20.67 45.30
N GLY A 499 -14.69 19.49 45.41
CA GLY A 499 -14.26 18.42 46.33
C GLY A 499 -14.86 18.44 47.74
N THR A 500 -15.80 19.35 48.04
CA THR A 500 -16.51 19.41 49.33
C THR A 500 -17.98 19.73 49.15
N ASN A 501 -18.83 19.13 49.99
CA ASN A 501 -20.27 19.36 49.99
C ASN A 501 -20.70 20.45 51.00
N THR A 502 -19.75 21.05 51.75
CA THR A 502 -20.04 22.08 52.78
C THR A 502 -18.93 23.14 52.88
N PRO A 503 -18.81 24.10 51.94
CA PRO A 503 -17.80 25.14 51.98
C PRO A 503 -18.02 26.15 53.13
N GLN A 504 -16.95 26.61 53.79
CA GLN A 504 -17.02 27.49 54.97
C GLN A 504 -16.57 28.95 54.71
N THR A 505 -16.01 29.28 53.54
CA THR A 505 -15.61 30.64 53.14
C THR A 505 -15.76 30.87 51.62
N LYS A 506 -15.59 32.13 51.16
CA LYS A 506 -15.81 32.53 49.74
C LYS A 506 -14.85 31.90 48.72
N LEU A 507 -13.74 31.30 49.15
CA LEU A 507 -12.84 30.47 48.32
C LEU A 507 -12.05 29.53 49.23
N GLN A 508 -12.19 28.22 49.06
CA GLN A 508 -11.41 27.20 49.76
C GLN A 508 -10.86 26.19 48.75
N VAL A 509 -9.53 26.03 48.71
CA VAL A 509 -8.81 25.07 47.85
C VAL A 509 -8.03 24.12 48.74
N GLU A 510 -8.24 22.81 48.57
CA GLU A 510 -7.53 21.77 49.32
C GLU A 510 -6.90 20.77 48.33
N ASN A 511 -5.57 20.66 48.35
CA ASN A 511 -4.76 19.78 47.49
C ASN A 511 -4.85 20.00 45.96
N GLY A 512 -5.18 21.20 45.50
CA GLY A 512 -5.16 21.56 44.07
C GLY A 512 -4.37 22.84 43.77
N ASP A 513 -3.94 23.00 42.53
CA ASP A 513 -3.26 24.20 42.03
C ASP A 513 -4.27 25.22 41.48
N ILE A 514 -3.98 26.52 41.64
CA ILE A 514 -4.75 27.61 41.04
C ILE A 514 -3.96 28.16 39.85
N TYR A 515 -4.46 27.95 38.63
CA TYR A 515 -3.86 28.48 37.41
C TYR A 515 -4.49 29.83 37.02
N VAL A 516 -3.64 30.83 36.76
CA VAL A 516 -4.07 32.17 36.30
C VAL A 516 -3.42 32.42 34.94
N SER A 517 -4.21 32.33 33.86
CA SER A 517 -3.71 32.42 32.47
C SER A 517 -3.18 33.81 32.10
N ASN A 518 -3.71 34.87 32.72
CA ASN A 518 -3.23 36.24 32.51
C ASN A 518 -2.37 36.71 33.70
N ILE A 519 -1.05 36.70 33.51
CA ILE A 519 -0.06 37.05 34.55
C ILE A 519 -0.17 38.49 35.07
N TYR A 520 -0.86 39.39 34.35
CA TYR A 520 -1.03 40.78 34.75
C TYR A 520 -2.23 41.00 35.67
N ARG A 521 -3.20 40.07 35.72
CA ARG A 521 -4.43 40.23 36.49
C ARG A 521 -4.32 39.72 37.94
N GLY A 522 -3.53 38.67 38.21
CA GLY A 522 -3.17 38.21 39.56
C GLY A 522 -4.36 37.88 40.48
N ILE A 523 -4.08 37.62 41.76
CA ILE A 523 -5.11 37.41 42.81
C ILE A 523 -5.18 38.63 43.70
N ILE A 524 -6.37 39.20 43.90
CA ILE A 524 -6.58 40.33 44.82
C ILE A 524 -7.06 39.79 46.16
N LEU A 525 -6.29 40.04 47.22
CA LEU A 525 -6.63 39.69 48.60
C LEU A 525 -6.88 40.96 49.40
N LYS A 526 -7.99 41.01 50.13
CA LYS A 526 -8.34 42.12 51.02
C LYS A 526 -7.96 41.76 52.46
N SER A 527 -7.15 42.59 53.10
CA SER A 527 -6.77 42.44 54.50
C SER A 527 -7.90 42.86 55.44
N THR A 528 -7.81 42.43 56.70
CA THR A 528 -8.81 42.72 57.74
C THR A 528 -8.91 44.21 58.10
N ASP A 529 -7.88 45.02 57.78
CA ASP A 529 -7.89 46.48 57.90
C ASP A 529 -8.42 47.20 56.64
N GLY A 530 -8.93 46.44 55.65
CA GLY A 530 -9.65 46.97 54.48
C GLY A 530 -8.78 47.32 53.27
N LYS A 531 -7.47 47.09 53.31
CA LYS A 531 -6.57 47.30 52.17
C LYS A 531 -6.61 46.11 51.21
N CYS A 532 -6.37 46.36 49.93
CA CYS A 532 -6.29 45.30 48.92
C CYS A 532 -4.87 45.15 48.38
N PHE A 533 -4.49 43.90 48.14
CA PHE A 533 -3.18 43.54 47.63
C PHE A 533 -3.34 42.62 46.43
N ARG A 534 -2.74 42.98 45.30
CA ARG A 534 -2.61 42.09 44.14
C ARG A 534 -1.35 41.26 44.28
N TYR A 535 -1.49 39.95 44.15
CA TYR A 535 -0.42 38.98 44.06
C TYR A 535 -0.30 38.50 42.62
N LYS A 536 0.85 38.71 41.99
CA LYS A 536 1.13 38.29 40.60
C LYS A 536 2.58 37.82 40.47
N PRO A 537 2.91 36.87 39.58
CA PRO A 537 4.30 36.57 39.28
C PRO A 537 4.98 37.76 38.57
N ASN A 538 6.25 38.01 38.86
CA ASN A 538 7.08 38.90 38.05
C ASN A 538 7.65 38.15 36.84
N THR A 539 8.44 38.84 35.99
CA THR A 539 9.06 38.27 34.78
C THR A 539 9.95 37.05 35.03
N ASN A 540 10.34 36.80 36.29
CA ASN A 540 11.17 35.66 36.68
C ASN A 540 10.35 34.56 37.40
N GLY A 541 9.02 34.64 37.37
CA GLY A 541 8.12 33.67 38.00
C GLY A 541 7.92 33.83 39.51
N SER A 542 8.60 34.79 40.15
CA SER A 542 8.46 35.02 41.59
C SER A 542 7.18 35.78 41.90
N LEU A 543 6.39 35.30 42.86
CA LEU A 543 5.18 35.98 43.30
C LEU A 543 5.53 37.30 44.01
N ILE A 544 5.04 38.42 43.46
CA ILE A 544 5.19 39.76 44.02
C ILE A 544 3.85 40.26 44.54
N ARG A 545 3.90 41.03 45.63
CA ARG A 545 2.74 41.69 46.25
C ARG A 545 2.76 43.18 45.93
N GLU A 546 1.63 43.71 45.52
CA GLU A 546 1.43 45.14 45.23
C GLU A 546 0.16 45.62 45.94
N GLN A 547 0.26 46.65 46.79
CA GLN A 547 -0.94 47.23 47.38
C GLN A 547 -1.68 48.04 46.32
N ILE A 548 -2.97 47.77 46.15
CA ILE A 548 -3.81 48.44 45.17
C ILE A 548 -5.01 49.10 45.87
N THR A 549 -5.67 50.01 45.16
CA THR A 549 -7.03 50.42 45.52
C THR A 549 -7.94 49.20 45.44
N CYS A 550 -8.77 48.98 46.46
CA CYS A 550 -9.72 47.88 46.41
C CYS A 550 -10.67 48.07 45.23
N PRO A 551 -10.89 47.04 44.39
CA PRO A 551 -11.96 47.06 43.41
C PRO A 551 -13.27 47.39 44.13
N GLU A 552 -14.02 48.35 43.62
CA GLU A 552 -15.36 48.61 44.15
C GLU A 552 -16.23 47.40 43.82
N ASN A 553 -17.02 46.94 44.80
CA ASN A 553 -17.98 45.87 44.54
C ASN A 553 -19.05 46.45 43.61
N ASN A 554 -19.05 46.04 42.35
CA ASN A 554 -20.29 45.98 41.58
C ASN A 554 -20.91 44.61 41.84
#